data_AF-A0A9X0A6D4-F1
#
_entry.id   AF-A0A9X0A6D4-F1
#
_cell.length_a   1.000
_cell.length_b   1.000
_cell.length_c   1.000
_cell.angle_alpha   90.00
_cell.angle_beta   90.00
_cell.angle_gamma   90.00
#
_symmetry.space_group_name_H-M   'P 1'
#
loop_
_entity.id
_entity.type
_entity.pdbx_description
1 polymer ?
#
loop_
_entity_poly.entity_id
_entity_poly.type
_entity_poly.pdbx_seq_one_letter_code
_entity_poly.pdbx_strand_id
1 'polypeptide(L)'
;MCARCFVAQKPLGVPSLFARVSLLQLIIERFVAIMGFDLDDLFPCLEVISTVAAGMFVGGAVYINIVEHPARMTLTDTKSCHKEWMESFDRAKVFQSRLALASIISGAGAYYCNPKKGLPFLVGGGVIATIFPFTLFILKPNSIDPIYDEEITNKKSEGVVRETIDKWNSYHMVRSLITLPVFVGYVLYLANNHKKFW
;
A
#
# COMPACT_ATOMS: atom_id res chain seq x y z
N MET A 1 -28.76 63.23 -17.69
CA MET A 1 -28.25 62.02 -18.39
C MET A 1 -27.78 61.03 -17.33
N CYS A 2 -28.38 59.83 -17.33
CA CYS A 2 -28.30 58.84 -16.26
C CYS A 2 -27.10 57.90 -16.48
N ALA A 3 -26.19 57.82 -15.51
CA ALA A 3 -25.08 56.87 -15.52
C ALA A 3 -25.47 55.63 -14.70
N ARG A 4 -25.97 54.59 -15.38
CA ARG A 4 -26.10 53.24 -14.80
C ARG A 4 -25.93 52.18 -15.89
N CYS A 5 -24.79 51.49 -15.88
CA CYS A 5 -24.65 50.07 -16.22
C CYS A 5 -23.19 49.65 -16.01
N PHE A 6 -22.86 49.27 -14.78
CA PHE A 6 -21.75 48.36 -14.52
C PHE A 6 -22.29 47.31 -13.52
N VAL A 7 -22.81 46.22 -14.07
CA VAL A 7 -23.13 45.02 -13.30
C VAL A 7 -21.78 44.36 -13.00
N ALA A 8 -21.28 44.53 -11.78
CA ALA A 8 -20.13 43.78 -11.30
C ALA A 8 -20.51 42.29 -11.25
N GLN A 9 -20.00 41.49 -12.20
CA GLN A 9 -20.01 40.04 -12.07
C GLN A 9 -19.26 39.67 -10.79
N LYS A 10 -19.96 39.10 -9.80
CA LYS A 10 -19.30 38.44 -8.67
C LYS A 10 -18.40 37.34 -9.24
N PRO A 11 -17.12 37.24 -8.82
CA PRO A 11 -16.28 36.14 -9.24
C PRO A 11 -16.95 34.84 -8.76
N LEU A 12 -17.04 33.85 -9.64
CA LEU A 12 -17.43 32.48 -9.30
C LEU A 12 -16.41 31.95 -8.29
N GLY A 13 -16.75 32.10 -7.00
CA GLY A 13 -15.89 31.73 -5.90
C GLY A 13 -15.65 30.23 -5.93
N VAL A 14 -14.39 29.85 -6.15
CA VAL A 14 -13.91 28.49 -5.94
C VAL A 14 -14.30 28.10 -4.51
N PRO A 15 -15.11 27.03 -4.29
CA PRO A 15 -15.54 26.68 -2.95
C PRO A 15 -14.32 26.44 -2.06
N SER A 16 -14.35 26.98 -0.84
CA SER A 16 -13.28 26.78 0.14
C SER A 16 -13.05 25.28 0.37
N LEU A 17 -11.84 24.90 0.78
CA LEU A 17 -11.49 23.51 1.06
C LEU A 17 -12.49 22.86 2.04
N PHE A 18 -12.95 23.62 3.04
CA PHE A 18 -14.00 23.20 3.97
C PHE A 18 -15.32 22.87 3.28
N ALA A 19 -15.81 23.73 2.37
CA ALA A 19 -17.05 23.48 1.65
C ALA A 19 -16.94 22.26 0.71
N ARG A 20 -15.76 22.01 0.14
CA ARG A 20 -15.49 20.83 -0.70
C ARG A 20 -15.47 19.53 0.11
N VAL A 21 -14.88 19.56 1.31
CA VAL A 21 -14.88 18.43 2.24
C VAL A 21 -16.32 18.13 2.71
N SER A 22 -17.11 19.15 3.04
CA SER A 22 -18.51 18.97 3.44
C SER A 22 -19.41 18.42 2.31
N LEU A 23 -19.17 18.80 1.06
CA LEU A 23 -19.93 18.26 -0.08
C LEU A 23 -19.55 16.80 -0.38
N LEU A 24 -18.26 16.47 -0.30
CA LEU A 24 -17.79 15.09 -0.46
C LEU A 24 -18.35 14.19 0.66
N GLN A 25 -18.41 14.72 1.89
CA GLN A 25 -19.10 14.12 3.03
C GLN A 25 -20.53 13.74 2.73
N LEU A 26 -21.32 14.71 2.28
CA LEU A 26 -22.73 14.48 1.95
C LEU A 26 -22.91 13.46 0.81
N ILE A 27 -22.00 13.43 -0.16
CA ILE A 27 -22.06 12.46 -1.28
C ILE A 27 -21.78 11.05 -0.79
N ILE A 28 -20.74 10.87 0.04
CA ILE A 28 -20.37 9.55 0.57
C ILE A 28 -21.45 9.05 1.53
N GLU A 29 -21.93 9.89 2.44
CA GLU A 29 -23.04 9.56 3.34
C GLU A 29 -24.29 9.13 2.55
N ARG A 30 -24.66 9.87 1.50
CA ARG A 30 -25.79 9.49 0.64
C ARG A 30 -25.56 8.18 -0.11
N PHE A 31 -24.36 7.95 -0.62
CA PHE A 31 -24.04 6.71 -1.35
C PHE A 31 -24.07 5.49 -0.42
N VAL A 32 -23.51 5.61 0.78
CA VAL A 32 -23.49 4.55 1.80
C VAL A 32 -24.91 4.27 2.31
N ALA A 33 -25.71 5.32 2.53
CA ALA A 33 -27.12 5.19 2.88
C ALA A 33 -27.98 4.55 1.78
N ILE A 34 -27.68 4.79 0.49
CA ILE A 34 -28.35 4.10 -0.64
C ILE A 34 -28.10 2.59 -0.60
N MET A 35 -26.94 2.16 -0.09
CA MET A 35 -26.61 0.74 0.09
C MET A 35 -27.19 0.14 1.38
N GLY A 36 -27.91 0.94 2.19
CA GLY A 36 -28.53 0.50 3.44
C GLY A 36 -27.58 0.40 4.62
N PHE A 37 -26.41 1.04 4.54
CA PHE A 37 -25.42 1.10 5.63
C PHE A 37 -25.28 2.53 6.15
N ASP A 38 -24.85 2.70 7.39
CA ASP A 38 -24.34 3.96 7.92
C ASP A 38 -22.81 3.95 7.99
N LEU A 39 -22.18 5.12 8.09
CA LEU A 39 -20.71 5.22 8.24
C LEU A 39 -20.19 4.49 9.48
N ASP A 40 -21.04 4.39 10.51
CA ASP A 40 -20.75 3.66 11.74
C ASP A 40 -20.67 2.14 11.53
N ASP A 41 -21.43 1.59 10.57
CA ASP A 41 -21.37 0.17 10.19
C ASP A 41 -20.18 -0.14 9.29
N LEU A 42 -19.72 0.86 8.53
CA LEU A 42 -18.60 0.72 7.61
C LEU A 42 -17.25 0.74 8.33
N PHE A 43 -17.12 1.48 9.43
CA PHE A 43 -15.87 1.63 10.17
C PHE A 43 -15.25 0.28 10.59
N PRO A 44 -15.98 -0.66 11.23
CA PRO A 44 -15.43 -1.97 11.61
C PRO A 44 -14.95 -2.80 10.43
N CYS A 45 -15.65 -2.74 9.30
CA CYS A 45 -15.25 -3.43 8.08
C CYS A 45 -13.91 -2.89 7.55
N LEU A 46 -13.75 -1.56 7.56
CA LEU A 46 -12.55 -0.90 7.05
C LEU A 46 -11.30 -1.18 7.88
N GLU A 47 -11.40 -1.19 9.22
CA GLU A 47 -10.27 -1.55 10.08
C GLU A 47 -9.86 -3.02 9.92
N VAL A 48 -10.82 -3.93 9.76
CA VAL A 48 -10.56 -5.35 9.49
C VAL A 48 -9.88 -5.52 8.14
N ILE A 49 -10.40 -4.90 7.08
CA ILE A 49 -9.79 -4.95 5.74
C ILE A 49 -8.36 -4.39 5.79
N SER A 50 -8.15 -3.26 6.48
CA SER A 50 -6.83 -2.66 6.60
C SER A 50 -5.84 -3.58 7.29
N THR A 51 -6.30 -4.25 8.36
CA THR A 51 -5.51 -5.19 9.16
C THR A 51 -5.16 -6.46 8.42
N VAL A 52 -6.15 -7.10 7.79
CA VAL A 52 -5.96 -8.34 7.03
C VAL A 52 -5.06 -8.08 5.82
N ALA A 53 -5.26 -6.98 5.10
CA ALA A 53 -4.41 -6.61 3.97
C ALA A 53 -2.95 -6.36 4.40
N ALA A 54 -2.73 -5.64 5.51
CA ALA A 54 -1.40 -5.43 6.07
C ALA A 54 -0.74 -6.75 6.51
N GLY A 55 -1.51 -7.64 7.16
CA GLY A 55 -1.04 -8.95 7.60
C GLY A 55 -0.63 -9.86 6.43
N MET A 56 -1.44 -9.94 5.38
CA MET A 56 -1.09 -10.68 4.16
C MET A 56 0.13 -10.07 3.45
N PHE A 57 0.23 -8.74 3.43
CA PHE A 57 1.37 -8.04 2.81
C PHE A 57 2.67 -8.40 3.52
N VAL A 58 2.73 -8.22 4.84
CA VAL A 58 3.95 -8.51 5.61
C VAL A 58 4.24 -10.01 5.67
N GLY A 59 3.21 -10.86 5.78
CA GLY A 59 3.37 -12.30 5.74
C GLY A 59 4.02 -12.77 4.43
N GLY A 60 3.56 -12.24 3.29
CA GLY A 60 4.18 -12.51 1.99
C GLY A 60 5.61 -11.98 1.88
N ALA A 61 5.88 -10.77 2.39
CA ALA A 61 7.23 -10.20 2.37
C ALA A 61 8.23 -11.02 3.23
N VAL A 62 7.80 -11.44 4.42
CA VAL A 62 8.60 -12.30 5.30
C VAL A 62 8.83 -13.67 4.65
N TYR A 63 7.79 -14.29 4.08
CA TYR A 63 7.91 -15.55 3.36
C TYR A 63 8.94 -15.47 2.22
N ILE A 64 8.89 -14.41 1.42
CA ILE A 64 9.87 -14.17 0.36
C ILE A 64 11.28 -14.11 0.93
N ASN A 65 11.49 -13.36 2.02
CA ASN A 65 12.81 -13.15 2.60
C ASN A 65 13.45 -14.43 3.16
N ILE A 66 12.67 -15.27 3.86
CA ILE A 66 13.22 -16.38 4.67
C ILE A 66 12.93 -17.77 4.10
N VAL A 67 11.98 -17.90 3.16
CA VAL A 67 11.61 -19.19 2.56
C VAL A 67 11.93 -19.21 1.08
N GLU A 68 11.28 -18.32 0.30
CA GLU A 68 11.37 -18.35 -1.16
C GLU A 68 12.79 -18.03 -1.65
N HIS A 69 13.37 -16.93 -1.16
CA HIS A 69 14.70 -16.50 -1.59
C HIS A 69 15.80 -17.50 -1.21
N PRO A 70 15.90 -18.00 0.03
CA PRO A 70 16.87 -19.04 0.36
C PRO A 70 16.68 -20.30 -0.49
N ALA A 71 15.44 -20.75 -0.75
CA ALA A 71 15.17 -21.91 -1.59
C ALA A 71 15.65 -21.69 -3.03
N ARG A 72 15.33 -20.54 -3.64
CA ARG A 72 15.82 -20.14 -4.96
C ARG A 72 17.34 -20.18 -5.07
N MET A 73 18.02 -19.67 -4.04
CA MET A 73 19.48 -19.60 -4.05
C MET A 73 20.17 -20.97 -3.89
N THR A 74 19.43 -22.06 -3.69
CA THR A 74 19.96 -23.44 -3.75
C THR A 74 20.05 -23.98 -5.17
N LEU A 75 19.39 -23.36 -6.14
CA LEU A 75 19.46 -23.74 -7.54
C LEU A 75 20.89 -23.50 -8.06
N THR A 76 21.53 -24.58 -8.52
CA THR A 76 22.90 -24.57 -9.03
C THR A 76 23.00 -23.89 -10.39
N ASP A 77 22.00 -24.09 -11.25
CA ASP A 77 21.90 -23.38 -12.53
C ASP A 77 21.39 -21.95 -12.32
N THR A 78 22.25 -20.97 -12.66
CA THR A 78 21.93 -19.55 -12.50
C THR A 78 20.76 -19.11 -13.37
N LYS A 79 20.56 -19.72 -14.55
CA LYS A 79 19.41 -19.40 -15.42
C LYS A 79 18.09 -19.81 -14.77
N SER A 80 18.04 -21.00 -14.19
CA SER A 80 16.86 -21.48 -13.45
C SER A 80 16.59 -20.63 -12.20
N CYS A 81 17.63 -20.25 -11.46
CA CYS A 81 17.54 -19.34 -10.32
C CYS A 81 16.93 -17.98 -10.70
N HIS A 82 17.46 -17.37 -11.77
CA HIS A 82 16.99 -16.09 -12.29
C HIS A 82 15.56 -16.17 -12.83
N LYS A 83 15.23 -17.22 -13.59
CA LYS A 83 13.88 -17.44 -14.09
C LYS A 83 12.86 -17.55 -12.95
N GLU A 84 13.19 -18.28 -11.90
CA GLU A 84 12.31 -18.39 -10.73
C GLU A 84 12.14 -17.04 -10.03
N TRP A 85 13.22 -16.25 -9.86
CA TRP A 85 13.12 -14.87 -9.36
C TRP A 85 12.19 -14.00 -10.19
N MET A 86 12.33 -14.00 -11.52
CA MET A 86 11.54 -13.14 -12.39
C MET A 86 10.05 -13.49 -12.34
N GLU A 87 9.76 -14.79 -12.42
CA GLU A 87 8.40 -15.34 -12.41
C GLU A 87 7.68 -15.08 -11.08
N SER A 88 8.34 -15.36 -9.95
CA SER A 88 7.80 -15.09 -8.62
C SER A 88 7.67 -13.59 -8.36
N PHE A 89 8.65 -12.78 -8.75
CA PHE A 89 8.62 -11.32 -8.63
C PHE A 89 7.43 -10.72 -9.38
N ASP A 90 7.13 -11.19 -10.58
CA ASP A 90 6.01 -10.69 -11.39
C ASP A 90 4.65 -10.97 -10.79
N ARG A 91 4.49 -12.10 -10.11
CA ARG A 91 3.27 -12.42 -9.35
C ARG A 91 3.22 -11.64 -8.04
N ALA A 92 4.33 -11.60 -7.31
CA ALA A 92 4.42 -10.95 -6.01
C ALA A 92 4.22 -9.43 -6.12
N LYS A 93 4.76 -8.76 -7.16
CA LYS A 93 4.60 -7.29 -7.34
C LYS A 93 3.12 -6.92 -7.51
N VAL A 94 2.33 -7.72 -8.23
CA VAL A 94 0.90 -7.49 -8.42
C VAL A 94 0.13 -7.77 -7.14
N PHE A 95 0.41 -8.90 -6.49
CA PHE A 95 -0.27 -9.27 -5.25
C PHE A 95 0.01 -8.29 -4.11
N GLN A 96 1.29 -8.02 -3.81
CA GLN A 96 1.69 -7.10 -2.74
C GLN A 96 1.22 -5.67 -2.99
N SER A 97 1.25 -5.16 -4.25
CA SER A 97 0.76 -3.80 -4.52
C SER A 97 -0.75 -3.66 -4.28
N ARG A 98 -1.54 -4.67 -4.62
CA ARG A 98 -2.98 -4.69 -4.33
C ARG A 98 -3.28 -4.73 -2.84
N LEU A 99 -2.55 -5.54 -2.08
CA LEU A 99 -2.67 -5.59 -0.62
C LEU A 99 -2.28 -4.26 0.04
N ALA A 100 -1.18 -3.64 -0.41
CA ALA A 100 -0.78 -2.33 0.08
C ALA A 100 -1.87 -1.29 -0.18
N LEU A 101 -2.40 -1.23 -1.41
CA LEU A 101 -3.49 -0.30 -1.76
C LEU A 101 -4.76 -0.58 -0.96
N ALA A 102 -5.14 -1.86 -0.77
CA ALA A 102 -6.28 -2.22 0.06
C ALA A 102 -6.10 -1.72 1.49
N SER A 103 -4.92 -1.89 2.09
CA SER A 103 -4.63 -1.39 3.45
C SER A 103 -4.65 0.14 3.54
N ILE A 104 -4.05 0.83 2.57
CA ILE A 104 -3.99 2.30 2.49
C ILE A 104 -5.39 2.91 2.36
N ILE A 105 -6.17 2.44 1.38
CA ILE A 105 -7.49 2.99 1.06
C ILE A 105 -8.46 2.71 2.21
N SER A 106 -8.46 1.49 2.75
CA SER A 106 -9.31 1.15 3.90
C SER A 106 -8.92 1.91 5.16
N GLY A 107 -7.63 2.12 5.42
CA GLY A 107 -7.17 2.92 6.57
C GLY A 107 -7.53 4.40 6.45
N ALA A 108 -7.42 4.97 5.25
CA ALA A 108 -7.92 6.32 4.98
C ALA A 108 -9.44 6.41 5.14
N GLY A 109 -10.17 5.40 4.66
CA GLY A 109 -11.61 5.28 4.86
C GLY A 109 -12.00 5.17 6.33
N ALA A 110 -11.26 4.40 7.14
CA ALA A 110 -11.53 4.25 8.56
C ALA A 110 -11.37 5.58 9.30
N TYR A 111 -10.31 6.34 8.99
CA TYR A 111 -10.14 7.70 9.51
C TYR A 111 -11.24 8.65 9.05
N TYR A 112 -11.67 8.52 7.80
CA TYR A 112 -12.76 9.32 7.27
C TYR A 112 -14.10 9.07 8.00
N CYS A 113 -14.43 7.81 8.28
CA CYS A 113 -15.66 7.44 8.99
C CYS A 113 -15.59 7.82 10.48
N ASN A 114 -14.44 7.63 11.13
CA ASN A 114 -14.24 7.98 12.53
C ASN A 114 -12.81 8.48 12.77
N PRO A 115 -12.56 9.81 12.74
CA PRO A 115 -11.21 10.35 12.85
C PRO A 115 -10.47 9.94 14.12
N LYS A 116 -11.18 9.86 15.26
CA LYS A 116 -10.59 9.50 16.55
C LYS A 116 -10.12 8.03 16.56
N LYS A 117 -10.95 7.12 16.08
CA LYS A 117 -10.65 5.67 16.10
C LYS A 117 -9.87 5.20 14.86
N GLY A 118 -9.98 5.91 13.75
CA GLY A 118 -9.36 5.56 12.47
C GLY A 118 -7.95 6.12 12.29
N LEU A 119 -7.50 7.05 13.14
CA LEU A 119 -6.17 7.66 13.04
C LEU A 119 -5.02 6.64 13.00
N PRO A 120 -5.02 5.55 13.82
CA PRO A 120 -3.97 4.53 13.73
C PRO A 120 -3.90 3.88 12.34
N PHE A 121 -5.04 3.62 11.70
CA PHE A 121 -5.11 3.03 10.36
C PHE A 121 -4.69 3.99 9.25
N LEU A 122 -4.97 5.29 9.40
CA LEU A 122 -4.41 6.30 8.48
C LEU A 122 -2.89 6.37 8.59
N VAL A 123 -2.34 6.38 9.80
CA VAL A 123 -0.89 6.43 10.03
C VAL A 123 -0.23 5.17 9.48
N GLY A 124 -0.75 3.98 9.82
CA GLY A 124 -0.23 2.71 9.30
C GLY A 124 -0.31 2.61 7.77
N GLY A 125 -1.43 3.02 7.18
CA GLY A 125 -1.59 3.12 5.73
C GLY A 125 -0.57 4.07 5.11
N GLY A 126 -0.36 5.24 5.72
CA GLY A 126 0.68 6.19 5.31
C GLY A 126 2.08 5.60 5.34
N VAL A 127 2.42 4.81 6.38
CA VAL A 127 3.71 4.10 6.46
C VAL A 127 3.83 3.05 5.36
N ILE A 128 2.79 2.23 5.11
CA ILE A 128 2.77 1.25 4.00
C ILE A 128 2.92 1.96 2.64
N ALA A 129 2.33 3.14 2.46
CA ALA A 129 2.45 3.90 1.23
C ALA A 129 3.89 4.28 0.88
N THR A 130 4.79 4.40 1.87
CA THR A 130 6.23 4.68 1.65
C THR A 130 6.97 3.56 0.92
N ILE A 131 6.39 2.36 0.84
CA ILE A 131 6.96 1.24 0.07
C ILE A 131 7.00 1.55 -1.44
N PHE A 132 6.03 2.31 -1.96
CA PHE A 132 5.97 2.67 -3.39
C PHE A 132 7.12 3.58 -3.85
N PRO A 133 7.47 4.68 -3.14
CA PRO A 133 8.66 5.44 -3.47
C PRO A 133 9.95 4.66 -3.20
N PHE A 134 10.04 3.85 -2.14
CA PHE A 134 11.23 3.03 -1.86
C PHE A 134 11.54 2.01 -3.00
N THR A 135 10.61 1.10 -3.25
CA THR A 135 10.03 0.92 -4.59
C THR A 135 10.81 1.42 -5.81
N LEU A 136 10.26 2.52 -6.31
CA LEU A 136 10.62 3.18 -7.55
C LEU A 136 12.04 3.75 -7.55
N PHE A 137 12.49 4.33 -6.44
CA PHE A 137 13.71 5.12 -6.40
C PHE A 137 14.93 4.36 -5.89
N ILE A 138 14.74 3.32 -5.07
CA ILE A 138 15.84 2.58 -4.44
C ILE A 138 15.88 1.14 -4.95
N LEU A 139 14.83 0.35 -4.71
CA LEU A 139 14.86 -1.08 -4.99
C LEU A 139 14.95 -1.35 -6.49
N LYS A 140 14.08 -0.71 -7.29
CA LYS A 140 14.00 -0.92 -8.75
C LYS A 140 15.31 -0.64 -9.48
N PRO A 141 15.90 0.57 -9.42
CA PRO A 141 17.11 0.88 -10.19
C PRO A 141 18.34 0.10 -9.71
N ASN A 142 18.40 -0.24 -8.41
CA ASN A 142 19.60 -0.86 -7.84
C ASN A 142 19.62 -2.39 -7.87
N SER A 143 18.48 -3.05 -8.15
CA SER A 143 18.37 -4.51 -8.06
C SER A 143 17.35 -5.19 -8.97
N ILE A 144 16.33 -4.49 -9.48
CA ILE A 144 15.38 -5.08 -10.46
C ILE A 144 15.90 -4.83 -11.88
N ASP A 145 16.02 -3.56 -12.27
CA ASP A 145 16.38 -3.16 -13.63
C ASP A 145 17.66 -3.80 -14.17
N PRO A 146 18.72 -4.03 -13.35
CA PRO A 146 19.93 -4.69 -13.85
C PRO A 146 19.70 -6.14 -14.31
N ILE A 147 18.68 -6.83 -13.82
CA ILE A 147 18.44 -8.25 -14.09
C ILE A 147 17.00 -8.55 -14.56
N TYR A 148 16.15 -7.57 -14.81
CA TYR A 148 14.76 -7.84 -15.19
C TYR A 148 14.62 -8.27 -16.66
N ASP A 149 15.50 -7.78 -17.53
CA ASP A 149 15.50 -8.10 -18.96
C ASP A 149 16.44 -9.30 -19.24
N GLU A 150 15.94 -10.32 -19.94
CA GLU A 150 16.73 -11.52 -20.25
C GLU A 150 17.91 -11.23 -21.19
N GLU A 151 17.78 -10.30 -22.14
CA GLU A 151 18.87 -9.93 -23.05
C GLU A 151 20.01 -9.23 -22.30
N ILE A 152 19.67 -8.35 -21.36
CA ILE A 152 20.63 -7.71 -20.45
C ILE A 152 21.26 -8.75 -19.53
N THR A 153 20.47 -9.65 -18.96
CA THR A 153 20.93 -10.66 -18.00
C THR A 153 21.85 -11.69 -18.65
N ASN A 154 21.56 -12.13 -19.88
CA ASN A 154 22.37 -13.09 -20.63
C ASN A 154 23.77 -12.56 -20.98
N LYS A 155 24.00 -11.25 -20.91
CA LYS A 155 25.31 -10.61 -21.12
C LYS A 155 26.14 -10.50 -19.83
N LYS A 156 25.59 -10.90 -18.67
CA LYS A 156 26.26 -10.81 -17.36
C LYS A 156 26.89 -12.15 -16.96
N SER A 157 27.92 -12.09 -16.11
CA SER A 157 28.45 -13.29 -15.47
C SER A 157 27.47 -13.81 -14.42
N GLU A 158 27.50 -15.12 -14.18
CA GLU A 158 26.64 -15.77 -13.20
C GLU A 158 26.74 -15.16 -11.80
N GLY A 159 27.96 -14.84 -11.36
CA GLY A 159 28.21 -14.21 -10.07
C GLY A 159 27.47 -12.87 -9.92
N VAL A 160 27.48 -12.02 -10.96
CA VAL A 160 26.80 -10.73 -10.94
C VAL A 160 25.27 -10.90 -10.86
N VAL A 161 24.71 -11.88 -11.58
CA VAL A 161 23.27 -12.16 -11.53
C VAL A 161 22.88 -12.59 -10.12
N ARG A 162 23.60 -13.56 -9.54
CA ARG A 162 23.32 -14.09 -8.19
C ARG A 162 23.45 -13.02 -7.11
N GLU A 163 24.53 -12.22 -7.15
CA GLU A 163 24.73 -11.10 -6.23
C GLU A 163 23.60 -10.06 -6.34
N THR A 164 23.12 -9.79 -7.56
CA THR A 164 22.02 -8.84 -7.77
C THR A 164 20.70 -9.39 -7.21
N ILE A 165 20.43 -10.69 -7.32
CA ILE A 165 19.26 -11.34 -6.71
C ILE A 165 19.35 -11.28 -5.17
N ASP A 166 20.52 -11.52 -4.58
CA ASP A 166 20.73 -11.36 -3.12
C ASP A 166 20.54 -9.90 -2.67
N LYS A 167 21.06 -8.95 -3.45
CA LYS A 167 20.87 -7.52 -3.22
C LYS A 167 19.39 -7.13 -3.29
N TRP A 168 18.64 -7.69 -4.24
CA TRP A 168 17.19 -7.52 -4.31
C TRP A 168 16.49 -7.98 -3.03
N ASN A 169 16.85 -9.15 -2.50
CA ASN A 169 16.25 -9.66 -1.27
C ASN A 169 16.57 -8.76 -0.05
N SER A 170 17.80 -8.26 0.01
CA SER A 170 18.24 -7.32 1.05
C SER A 170 17.43 -6.02 1.04
N TYR A 171 17.17 -5.45 -0.15
CA TYR A 171 16.25 -4.30 -0.26
C TYR A 171 14.80 -4.68 0.02
N HIS A 172 14.35 -5.86 -0.41
CA HIS A 172 12.99 -6.34 -0.15
C HIS A 172 12.71 -6.45 1.35
N MET A 173 13.71 -6.80 2.17
CA MET A 173 13.58 -6.91 3.63
C MET A 173 13.10 -5.61 4.30
N VAL A 174 13.33 -4.44 3.70
CA VAL A 174 12.78 -3.16 4.17
C VAL A 174 11.25 -3.21 4.26
N ARG A 175 10.57 -3.91 3.35
CA ARG A 175 9.12 -4.10 3.39
C ARG A 175 8.71 -4.85 4.66
N SER A 176 9.38 -5.95 4.96
CA SER A 176 9.12 -6.76 6.16
C SER A 176 9.34 -5.96 7.45
N LEU A 177 10.48 -5.25 7.54
CA LEU A 177 10.84 -4.46 8.72
C LEU A 177 9.90 -3.28 8.99
N ILE A 178 9.44 -2.60 7.93
CA ILE A 178 8.54 -1.44 8.07
C ILE A 178 7.09 -1.87 8.32
N THR A 179 6.62 -2.92 7.63
CA THR A 179 5.20 -3.29 7.68
C THR A 179 4.83 -4.23 8.82
N LEU A 180 5.80 -4.95 9.41
CA LEU A 180 5.54 -5.77 10.59
C LEU A 180 5.06 -4.95 11.80
N PRO A 181 5.72 -3.86 12.20
CA PRO A 181 5.23 -3.00 13.29
C PRO A 181 3.84 -2.41 13.00
N VAL A 182 3.54 -2.08 11.74
CA VAL A 182 2.22 -1.58 11.34
C VAL A 182 1.15 -2.65 11.59
N PHE A 183 1.37 -3.86 11.09
CA PHE A 183 0.43 -4.97 11.30
C PHE A 183 0.25 -5.31 12.78
N VAL A 184 1.34 -5.40 13.54
CA VAL A 184 1.28 -5.62 15.00
C VAL A 184 0.50 -4.50 15.69
N GLY A 185 0.74 -3.24 15.31
CA GLY A 185 0.01 -2.08 15.82
C GLY A 185 -1.49 -2.16 15.56
N TYR A 186 -1.89 -2.57 14.35
CA TYR A 186 -3.31 -2.80 14.02
C TYR A 186 -3.93 -3.91 14.86
N VAL A 187 -3.26 -5.06 14.99
CA VAL A 187 -3.76 -6.18 15.81
C VAL A 187 -3.91 -5.76 17.27
N LEU A 188 -2.90 -5.09 17.84
CA LEU A 188 -2.95 -4.60 19.21
C LEU A 188 -4.05 -3.55 19.40
N TYR A 189 -4.23 -2.65 18.43
CA TYR A 189 -5.31 -1.67 18.46
C TYR A 189 -6.67 -2.36 18.49
N LEU A 190 -6.92 -3.33 17.61
CA LEU A 190 -8.17 -4.07 17.57
C LEU A 190 -8.41 -4.85 18.85
N ALA A 191 -7.41 -5.59 19.34
CA ALA A 191 -7.50 -6.38 20.58
C ALA A 191 -7.87 -5.53 21.80
N ASN A 192 -7.36 -4.30 21.88
CA ASN A 192 -7.62 -3.40 23.00
C ASN A 192 -8.99 -2.70 22.93
N ASN A 193 -9.51 -2.46 21.72
CA ASN A 193 -10.71 -1.64 21.51
C ASN A 193 -11.97 -2.46 21.18
N HIS A 194 -11.84 -3.73 20.78
CA HIS A 194 -12.95 -4.62 20.42
C HIS A 194 -13.06 -5.84 21.35
N LYS A 195 -13.10 -5.57 22.66
CA LYS A 195 -13.15 -6.61 23.71
C LYS A 195 -14.43 -7.47 23.73
N LYS A 196 -15.45 -7.14 22.92
CA LYS A 196 -16.75 -7.84 22.92
C LYS A 196 -16.82 -9.06 21.99
N PHE A 197 -15.79 -9.32 21.19
CA PHE A 197 -15.73 -10.44 20.25
C PHE A 197 -14.89 -11.63 20.73
N TRP A 198 -14.38 -11.57 21.96
CA TRP A 198 -13.60 -12.61 22.65
C TRP A 198 -14.20 -12.85 24.03
#